data_AF-S9QQJ4-F1
#
_entry.id   AF-S9QQJ4-F1
#
_cell.length_a   1.000
_cell.length_b   1.000
_cell.length_c   1.000
_cell.angle_alpha   90.00
_cell.angle_beta   90.00
_cell.angle_gamma   90.00
#
_symmetry.space_group_name_H-M   'P 1'
#
loop_
_entity.id
_entity.type
_entity.pdbx_description
1 polymer ?
#
loop_
_entity_poly.entity_id
_entity_poly.type
_entity_poly.pdbx_seq_one_letter_code
_entity_poly.pdbx_strand_id
1 'polypeptide(L)'
;MTTASHAPRGPGVWGTAALLCLLPIVTYASVIFRRYGLRDDYAILREAEMEPGKIFRVCASQGRPLYGALLELSTRLAGDIDGLSGLRLLGVVALGLLAASVFLLLLGEGWRPAPAALLAAFLPLAPSAQVIANWGICWPQAPALLMGIGAFALARRGLPWPPQPLPRSHAWRIAAVGAMALATLTYQASGLFYAVLVAAALVARRESSLRDTAHWLARHLLVMGLGLTLAFGLTKLAFALGWLNPSVRMVFEKHWLDKFAWALTHVLPNALALSVLNSSPGTPSPDGYRLMVGVTLVLLGAGLAVEFQRAGHRGVGRWLLGLVMLSAITYSVSFLAGERWPSYRTIYALTGVWSVFFVASIVNLGGVWPSRGPRVATLLLGGLVATSALLAHQQSLELFALPQARELALMEEGARQVVPETRRRVFVRYAKQTDTSAPRRYLDEFGSVSVDAEWVAKEMLRELVQERFPQERDVSRLYRFAGGQAATAPSTYDILVDMRRLRPGAEHPRGVSLRQPPPR
;
A
#
# COMPACT_ATOMS: atom_id res chain seq x y z
N MET A 1 -16.88 22.83 32.20
CA MET A 1 -17.43 21.49 32.56
C MET A 1 -16.47 20.43 32.04
N THR A 2 -15.82 19.72 32.96
CA THR A 2 -14.86 18.65 32.70
C THR A 2 -15.57 17.42 32.13
N THR A 3 -15.53 17.26 30.80
CA THR A 3 -15.88 15.96 30.18
C THR A 3 -14.74 14.99 30.46
N ALA A 4 -14.80 14.32 31.60
CA ALA A 4 -14.06 13.08 31.80
C ALA A 4 -14.44 12.15 30.64
N SER A 5 -13.49 11.86 29.75
CA SER A 5 -13.68 11.00 28.60
C SER A 5 -13.93 9.56 29.09
N HIS A 6 -15.18 9.23 29.40
CA HIS A 6 -15.58 7.83 29.49
C HIS A 6 -15.42 7.23 28.09
N ALA A 7 -14.34 6.48 27.90
CA ALA A 7 -14.23 5.60 26.75
C ALA A 7 -15.53 4.77 26.68
N PRO A 8 -16.22 4.71 25.53
CA PRO A 8 -17.48 3.97 25.43
C PRO A 8 -17.18 2.48 25.67
N ARG A 9 -17.53 1.99 26.86
CA ARG A 9 -17.32 0.59 27.30
C ARG A 9 -18.55 -0.28 27.04
N GLY A 10 -19.24 -0.05 25.92
CA GLY A 10 -20.37 -0.87 25.52
C GLY A 10 -19.92 -2.10 24.73
N PRO A 11 -20.59 -3.27 24.87
CA PRO A 11 -20.29 -4.46 24.07
C PRO A 11 -20.34 -4.19 22.55
N GLY A 12 -21.15 -3.22 22.10
CA GLY A 12 -21.24 -2.81 20.70
C GLY A 12 -19.96 -2.18 20.13
N VAL A 13 -19.09 -1.59 20.96
CA VAL A 13 -17.81 -1.02 20.49
C VAL A 13 -16.84 -2.13 20.10
N TRP A 14 -16.71 -3.14 20.95
CA TRP A 14 -15.85 -4.28 20.67
C TRP A 14 -16.38 -5.15 19.53
N GLY A 15 -17.71 -5.31 19.43
CA GLY A 15 -18.33 -5.94 18.26
C GLY A 15 -18.01 -5.20 16.95
N THR A 16 -18.09 -3.86 16.95
CA THR A 16 -17.72 -3.05 15.78
C THR A 16 -16.23 -3.20 15.44
N ALA A 17 -15.34 -3.14 16.43
CA ALA A 17 -13.90 -3.34 16.22
C ALA A 17 -13.60 -4.73 15.63
N ALA A 18 -14.28 -5.79 16.10
CA ALA A 18 -14.14 -7.13 15.55
C ALA A 18 -14.60 -7.21 14.08
N LEU A 19 -15.75 -6.61 13.75
CA LEU A 19 -16.23 -6.54 12.36
C LEU A 19 -15.25 -5.77 11.46
N LEU A 20 -14.65 -4.68 11.95
CA LEU A 20 -13.62 -3.93 11.23
C LEU A 20 -12.35 -4.75 11.00
N CYS A 21 -11.95 -5.59 11.97
CA CYS A 21 -10.84 -6.53 11.78
C CYS A 21 -11.14 -7.57 10.68
N LEU A 22 -12.39 -8.05 10.61
CA LEU A 22 -12.80 -9.08 9.65
C LEU A 22 -13.03 -8.55 8.23
N LEU A 23 -13.42 -7.28 8.09
CA LEU A 23 -13.76 -6.66 6.81
C LEU A 23 -12.71 -6.88 5.70
N PRO A 24 -11.41 -6.57 5.88
CA PRO A 24 -10.44 -6.77 4.81
C PRO A 24 -10.18 -8.26 4.55
N ILE A 25 -10.29 -9.13 5.56
CA ILE A 25 -10.18 -10.60 5.37
C ILE A 25 -11.26 -11.08 4.40
N VAL A 26 -12.52 -10.69 4.63
CA VAL A 26 -13.64 -11.07 3.75
C VAL A 26 -13.48 -10.46 2.37
N THR A 27 -13.08 -9.19 2.29
CA THR A 27 -12.95 -8.46 1.00
C THR A 27 -11.88 -9.07 0.10
N TYR A 28 -10.74 -9.45 0.68
CA TYR A 28 -9.57 -9.94 -0.05
C TYR A 28 -9.42 -11.47 -0.07
N ALA A 29 -10.35 -12.23 0.55
CA ALA A 29 -10.26 -13.68 0.69
C ALA A 29 -9.98 -14.41 -0.64
N SER A 30 -10.68 -14.03 -1.71
CA SER A 30 -10.52 -14.63 -3.04
C SER A 30 -9.15 -14.43 -3.67
N VAL A 31 -8.37 -13.47 -3.16
CA VAL A 31 -7.06 -13.11 -3.67
C VAL A 31 -5.96 -13.67 -2.78
N ILE A 32 -6.12 -13.61 -1.45
CA ILE A 32 -5.16 -14.17 -0.48
C ILE A 32 -4.85 -15.64 -0.80
N PHE A 33 -5.89 -16.45 -1.01
CA PHE A 33 -5.74 -17.89 -1.19
C PHE A 33 -5.52 -18.32 -2.64
N ARG A 34 -5.37 -17.38 -3.58
CA ARG A 34 -5.04 -17.70 -4.96
C ARG A 34 -3.54 -17.85 -5.12
N ARG A 35 -3.11 -18.93 -5.77
CA ARG A 35 -1.71 -19.21 -6.10
C ARG A 35 -1.21 -18.25 -7.18
N TYR A 36 -0.33 -17.33 -6.80
CA TYR A 36 0.47 -16.48 -7.69
C TYR A 36 1.52 -15.70 -6.87
N GLY A 37 2.60 -15.29 -7.54
CA GLY A 37 3.47 -14.19 -7.10
C GLY A 37 3.34 -12.99 -8.05
N LEU A 38 3.72 -11.80 -7.57
CA LEU A 38 3.75 -10.58 -8.36
C LEU A 38 5.18 -10.03 -8.44
N ARG A 39 5.67 -9.82 -9.67
CA ARG A 39 6.97 -9.18 -9.98
C ARG A 39 8.12 -9.74 -9.14
N ASP A 40 8.60 -8.94 -8.18
CA ASP A 40 9.79 -9.25 -7.40
C ASP A 40 9.57 -10.40 -6.40
N ASP A 41 8.33 -10.84 -6.16
CA ASP A 41 8.04 -11.98 -5.26
C ASP A 41 8.85 -13.23 -5.64
N TYR A 42 8.97 -13.53 -6.95
CA TYR A 42 9.72 -14.70 -7.43
C TYR A 42 11.23 -14.58 -7.17
N ALA A 43 11.81 -13.40 -7.40
CA ALA A 43 13.22 -13.16 -7.11
C ALA A 43 13.50 -13.22 -5.61
N ILE A 44 12.54 -12.78 -4.79
CA ILE A 44 12.65 -12.74 -3.34
C ILE A 44 12.56 -14.13 -2.72
N LEU A 45 11.70 -15.02 -3.22
CA LEU A 45 11.69 -16.43 -2.85
C LEU A 45 13.08 -17.05 -3.02
N ARG A 46 13.63 -16.90 -4.21
CA ARG A 46 14.96 -17.37 -4.56
C ARG A 46 16.08 -16.73 -3.72
N GLU A 47 16.04 -15.42 -3.53
CA GLU A 47 17.03 -14.69 -2.72
C GLU A 47 17.01 -15.09 -1.26
N ALA A 48 15.82 -15.31 -0.69
CA ALA A 48 15.64 -15.73 0.68
C ALA A 48 16.29 -17.11 0.93
N GLU A 49 16.17 -18.02 -0.04
CA GLU A 49 16.71 -19.38 0.00
C GLU A 49 18.21 -19.43 -0.32
N MET A 50 18.62 -18.88 -1.46
CA MET A 50 19.97 -19.09 -2.03
C MET A 50 20.98 -17.98 -1.68
N GLU A 51 20.52 -16.77 -1.36
CA GLU A 51 21.40 -15.65 -1.01
C GLU A 51 21.02 -14.99 0.33
N PRO A 52 21.12 -15.74 1.46
CA PRO A 52 20.90 -15.22 2.81
C PRO A 52 21.54 -13.84 3.06
N GLY A 53 20.73 -12.89 3.53
CA GLY A 53 21.11 -11.53 3.86
C GLY A 53 20.98 -10.54 2.68
N LYS A 54 20.75 -11.01 1.44
CA LYS A 54 20.66 -10.11 0.28
C LYS A 54 19.45 -9.18 0.36
N ILE A 55 18.27 -9.72 0.68
CA ILE A 55 17.03 -8.94 0.79
C ILE A 55 17.21 -7.86 1.87
N PHE A 56 17.72 -8.25 3.04
CA PHE A 56 18.07 -7.32 4.10
C PHE A 56 19.01 -6.22 3.61
N ARG A 57 20.15 -6.57 3.00
CA ARG A 57 21.15 -5.60 2.52
C ARG A 57 20.57 -4.64 1.48
N VAL A 58 19.77 -5.14 0.53
CA VAL A 58 19.15 -4.33 -0.53
C VAL A 58 18.15 -3.34 0.09
N CYS A 59 17.24 -3.78 0.95
CA CYS A 59 16.29 -2.87 1.59
C CYS A 59 16.99 -1.89 2.55
N ALA A 60 17.97 -2.36 3.32
CA ALA A 60 18.75 -1.54 4.24
C ALA A 60 19.57 -0.46 3.51
N SER A 61 20.11 -0.78 2.33
CA SER A 61 20.78 0.21 1.45
C SER A 61 19.86 1.35 1.00
N GLN A 62 18.54 1.14 1.08
CA GLN A 62 17.50 2.11 0.76
C GLN A 62 16.84 2.70 2.02
N GLY A 63 17.48 2.58 3.18
CA GLY A 63 17.01 3.09 4.46
C GLY A 63 15.84 2.33 5.07
N ARG A 64 15.63 1.06 4.66
CA ARG A 64 14.54 0.19 5.13
C ARG A 64 15.06 -1.12 5.75
N PRO A 65 15.96 -1.08 6.76
CA PRO A 65 16.56 -2.29 7.31
C PRO A 65 15.55 -3.22 7.99
N LEU A 66 14.56 -2.67 8.70
CA LEU A 66 13.54 -3.50 9.37
C LEU A 66 12.60 -4.15 8.36
N TYR A 67 12.31 -3.46 7.25
CA TYR A 67 11.57 -4.05 6.13
C TYR A 67 12.29 -5.27 5.57
N GLY A 68 13.58 -5.10 5.25
CA GLY A 68 14.39 -6.16 4.68
C GLY A 68 14.49 -7.36 5.60
N ALA A 69 14.67 -7.13 6.91
CA ALA A 69 14.72 -8.20 7.90
C ALA A 69 13.40 -8.95 8.02
N LEU A 70 12.28 -8.24 8.13
CA LEU A 70 10.94 -8.84 8.20
C LEU A 70 10.63 -9.64 6.93
N LEU A 71 10.85 -9.01 5.78
CA LEU A 71 10.60 -9.63 4.48
C LEU A 71 11.43 -10.90 4.31
N GLU A 72 12.75 -10.81 4.51
CA GLU A 72 13.64 -11.96 4.35
C GLU A 72 13.26 -13.13 5.25
N LEU A 73 13.01 -12.87 6.55
CA LEU A 73 12.59 -13.91 7.48
C LEU A 73 11.25 -14.53 7.04
N SER A 74 10.27 -13.70 6.71
CA SER A 74 8.94 -14.16 6.33
C SER A 74 8.93 -14.93 5.01
N THR A 75 9.72 -14.52 4.02
CA THR A 75 9.82 -15.20 2.73
C THR A 75 10.52 -16.55 2.87
N ARG A 76 11.56 -16.64 3.72
CA ARG A 76 12.17 -17.95 4.04
C ARG A 76 11.16 -18.92 4.65
N LEU A 77 10.28 -18.41 5.52
CA LEU A 77 9.21 -19.21 6.11
C LEU A 77 8.11 -19.56 5.11
N ALA A 78 7.86 -18.71 4.11
CA ALA A 78 6.94 -18.98 3.02
C ALA A 78 7.45 -20.10 2.11
N GLY A 79 8.74 -20.11 1.78
CA GLY A 79 9.44 -21.19 1.07
C GLY A 79 9.18 -21.25 -0.43
N ASP A 80 7.92 -21.09 -0.86
CA ASP A 80 7.50 -21.25 -2.25
C ASP A 80 6.39 -20.27 -2.67
N ILE A 81 5.86 -20.45 -3.87
CA ILE A 81 4.79 -19.61 -4.44
C ILE A 81 3.50 -19.73 -3.62
N ASP A 82 3.19 -20.91 -3.06
CA ASP A 82 1.99 -21.12 -2.25
C ASP A 82 2.10 -20.39 -0.91
N GLY A 83 3.30 -20.38 -0.32
CA GLY A 83 3.61 -19.63 0.90
C GLY A 83 3.39 -18.12 0.79
N LEU A 84 3.41 -17.54 -0.41
CA LEU A 84 3.09 -16.12 -0.64
C LEU A 84 1.65 -15.76 -0.23
N SER A 85 0.74 -16.74 -0.18
CA SER A 85 -0.60 -16.55 0.39
C SER A 85 -0.53 -16.17 1.88
N GLY A 86 0.40 -16.75 2.63
CA GLY A 86 0.65 -16.41 4.04
C GLY A 86 1.12 -14.97 4.22
N LEU A 87 2.00 -14.48 3.36
CA LEU A 87 2.47 -13.09 3.41
C LEU A 87 1.33 -12.09 3.13
N ARG A 88 0.48 -12.38 2.14
CA ARG A 88 -0.72 -11.59 1.86
C ARG A 88 -1.71 -11.62 3.02
N LEU A 89 -1.92 -12.78 3.63
CA LEU A 89 -2.76 -12.91 4.82
C LEU A 89 -2.23 -12.07 6.00
N LEU A 90 -0.92 -12.09 6.26
CA LEU A 90 -0.30 -11.25 7.29
C LEU A 90 -0.54 -9.76 7.02
N GLY A 91 -0.38 -9.31 5.77
CA GLY A 91 -0.69 -7.95 5.36
C GLY A 91 -2.16 -7.59 5.64
N VAL A 92 -3.10 -8.45 5.23
CA VAL A 92 -4.54 -8.25 5.40
C VAL A 92 -4.98 -8.26 6.87
N VAL A 93 -4.45 -9.17 7.69
CA VAL A 93 -4.70 -9.19 9.14
C VAL A 93 -4.22 -7.90 9.78
N ALA A 94 -3.02 -7.42 9.42
CA ALA A 94 -2.50 -6.16 9.92
C ALA A 94 -3.35 -4.95 9.46
N LEU A 95 -3.91 -4.96 8.25
CA LEU A 95 -4.89 -3.96 7.79
C LEU A 95 -6.21 -4.00 8.60
N GLY A 96 -6.67 -5.19 9.00
CA GLY A 96 -7.81 -5.35 9.90
C GLY A 96 -7.54 -4.75 11.29
N LEU A 97 -6.37 -5.07 11.86
CA LEU A 97 -5.91 -4.48 13.12
C LEU A 97 -5.76 -2.95 13.03
N LEU A 98 -5.32 -2.43 11.87
CA LEU A 98 -5.24 -1.01 11.60
C LEU A 98 -6.64 -0.37 11.67
N ALA A 99 -7.63 -0.95 10.98
CA ALA A 99 -9.00 -0.45 10.98
C ALA A 99 -9.59 -0.41 12.40
N ALA A 100 -9.50 -1.50 13.15
CA ALA A 100 -9.99 -1.55 14.53
C ALA A 100 -9.27 -0.53 15.43
N SER A 101 -7.94 -0.42 15.32
CA SER A 101 -7.15 0.52 16.12
C SER A 101 -7.48 1.97 15.79
N VAL A 102 -7.62 2.31 14.50
CA VAL A 102 -8.07 3.64 14.08
C VAL A 102 -9.44 3.95 14.62
N PHE A 103 -10.41 3.03 14.53
CA PHE A 103 -11.75 3.22 15.10
C PHE A 103 -11.70 3.55 16.60
N LEU A 104 -10.96 2.77 17.39
CA LEU A 104 -10.83 3.01 18.83
C LEU A 104 -10.13 4.34 19.13
N LEU A 105 -9.13 4.73 18.35
CA LEU A 105 -8.44 6.01 18.49
C LEU A 105 -9.34 7.19 18.12
N LEU A 106 -10.14 7.08 17.04
CA LEU A 106 -11.13 8.08 16.64
C LEU A 106 -12.19 8.31 17.71
N LEU A 107 -12.72 7.23 18.32
CA LEU A 107 -13.61 7.34 19.47
C LEU A 107 -12.94 8.07 20.63
N GLY A 108 -11.66 7.78 20.88
CA GLY A 108 -10.85 8.47 21.89
C GLY A 108 -10.62 9.95 21.61
N GLU A 109 -10.66 10.38 20.34
CA GLU A 109 -10.62 11.80 19.94
C GLU A 109 -12.01 12.46 19.92
N GLY A 110 -13.07 11.75 20.30
CA GLY A 110 -14.43 12.30 20.38
C GLY A 110 -15.25 12.18 19.09
N TRP A 111 -14.84 11.35 18.13
CA TRP A 111 -15.67 11.08 16.96
C TRP A 111 -16.92 10.29 17.34
N ARG A 112 -18.02 10.56 16.61
CA ARG A 112 -19.25 9.76 16.73
C ARG A 112 -18.99 8.33 16.23
N PRO A 113 -19.59 7.29 16.85
CA PRO A 113 -19.28 5.90 16.50
C PRO A 113 -19.48 5.54 15.03
N ALA A 114 -20.60 5.93 14.41
CA ALA A 114 -20.88 5.56 13.03
C ALA A 114 -19.87 6.17 12.02
N PRO A 115 -19.63 7.50 11.98
CA PRO A 115 -18.59 8.06 11.12
C PRO A 115 -17.18 7.53 11.42
N ALA A 116 -16.85 7.28 12.70
CA ALA A 116 -15.57 6.70 13.08
C ALA A 116 -15.39 5.28 12.50
N ALA A 117 -16.42 4.44 12.63
CA ALA A 117 -16.41 3.08 12.10
C ALA A 117 -16.33 3.08 10.57
N LEU A 118 -17.07 3.96 9.88
CA LEU A 118 -17.08 4.03 8.42
C LEU A 118 -15.77 4.57 7.84
N LEU A 119 -15.16 5.58 8.47
CA LEU A 119 -13.81 6.03 8.09
C LEU A 119 -12.79 4.91 8.31
N ALA A 120 -12.82 4.25 9.48
CA ALA A 120 -11.94 3.14 9.77
C ALA A 120 -12.13 1.95 8.82
N ALA A 121 -13.37 1.67 8.39
CA ALA A 121 -13.69 0.65 7.39
C ALA A 121 -13.19 1.01 6.00
N PHE A 122 -13.23 2.28 5.61
CA PHE A 122 -12.77 2.75 4.31
C PHE A 122 -11.24 2.61 4.13
N LEU A 123 -10.45 2.93 5.17
CA LEU A 123 -8.99 2.96 5.06
C LEU A 123 -8.36 1.64 4.55
N PRO A 124 -8.73 0.43 5.01
CA PRO A 124 -8.19 -0.83 4.47
C PRO A 124 -8.76 -1.21 3.09
N LEU A 125 -9.67 -0.42 2.52
CA LEU A 125 -10.26 -0.62 1.18
C LEU A 125 -9.68 0.32 0.12
N ALA A 126 -8.94 1.35 0.55
CA ALA A 126 -8.28 2.29 -0.34
C ALA A 126 -7.28 1.58 -1.27
N PRO A 127 -7.01 2.10 -2.48
CA PRO A 127 -6.07 1.51 -3.43
C PRO A 127 -4.71 1.13 -2.84
N SER A 128 -4.15 1.97 -1.97
CA SER A 128 -2.89 1.67 -1.27
C SER A 128 -2.96 0.39 -0.43
N ALA A 129 -4.10 0.14 0.22
CA ALA A 129 -4.34 -1.07 1.00
C ALA A 129 -4.46 -2.31 0.12
N GLN A 130 -5.07 -2.15 -1.06
CA GLN A 130 -5.16 -3.22 -2.05
C GLN A 130 -3.77 -3.67 -2.51
N VAL A 131 -2.83 -2.75 -2.74
CA VAL A 131 -1.44 -3.13 -3.08
C VAL A 131 -0.81 -3.98 -1.98
N ILE A 132 -1.00 -3.60 -0.71
CA ILE A 132 -0.51 -4.36 0.45
C ILE A 132 -1.17 -5.74 0.55
N ALA A 133 -2.48 -5.83 0.27
CA ALA A 133 -3.23 -7.08 0.35
C ALA A 133 -2.86 -8.08 -0.75
N ASN A 134 -2.46 -7.59 -1.93
CA ASN A 134 -2.30 -8.41 -3.13
C ASN A 134 -0.84 -8.73 -3.48
N TRP A 135 0.13 -7.97 -3.00
CA TRP A 135 1.55 -8.13 -3.32
C TRP A 135 2.34 -8.61 -2.10
N GLY A 136 2.85 -9.84 -2.14
CA GLY A 136 3.52 -10.50 -1.02
C GLY A 136 4.64 -9.65 -0.43
N ILE A 137 5.53 -9.09 -1.26
CA ILE A 137 6.61 -8.21 -0.81
C ILE A 137 6.13 -7.02 0.03
N CYS A 138 4.91 -6.52 -0.19
CA CYS A 138 4.40 -5.31 0.42
C CYS A 138 3.85 -5.51 1.83
N TRP A 139 3.72 -6.74 2.32
CA TRP A 139 3.16 -7.02 3.65
C TRP A 139 3.84 -6.23 4.79
N PRO A 140 5.18 -5.96 4.83
CA PRO A 140 5.80 -5.21 5.92
C PRO A 140 5.39 -3.73 5.96
N GLN A 141 4.73 -3.20 4.93
CA GLN A 141 4.14 -1.86 4.98
C GLN A 141 3.00 -1.79 6.00
N ALA A 142 2.25 -2.87 6.22
CA ALA A 142 1.13 -2.90 7.17
C ALA A 142 1.56 -2.71 8.63
N PRO A 143 2.56 -3.43 9.17
CA PRO A 143 3.08 -3.13 10.51
C PRO A 143 3.71 -1.74 10.60
N ALA A 144 4.26 -1.17 9.53
CA ALA A 144 4.70 0.24 9.54
C ALA A 144 3.53 1.22 9.76
N LEU A 145 2.35 0.96 9.18
CA LEU A 145 1.13 1.74 9.46
C LEU A 145 0.73 1.61 10.94
N LEU A 146 0.73 0.40 11.48
CA LEU A 146 0.44 0.13 12.90
C LEU A 146 1.41 0.85 13.84
N MET A 147 2.71 0.84 13.54
CA MET A 147 3.71 1.60 14.30
C MET A 147 3.49 3.11 14.19
N GLY A 148 3.10 3.61 13.01
CA GLY A 148 2.74 5.02 12.81
C GLY A 148 1.55 5.47 13.68
N ILE A 149 0.46 4.70 13.70
CA ILE A 149 -0.68 5.01 14.59
C ILE A 149 -0.37 4.75 16.07
N GLY A 150 0.49 3.77 16.37
CA GLY A 150 1.01 3.51 17.71
C GLY A 150 1.82 4.69 18.23
N ALA A 151 2.67 5.27 17.39
CA ALA A 151 3.39 6.51 17.69
C ALA A 151 2.41 7.66 18.00
N PHE A 152 1.29 7.78 17.28
CA PHE A 152 0.25 8.77 17.60
C PHE A 152 -0.39 8.50 18.97
N ALA A 153 -0.76 7.25 19.26
CA ALA A 153 -1.34 6.88 20.55
C ALA A 153 -0.39 7.18 21.73
N LEU A 154 0.91 6.95 21.57
CA LEU A 154 1.95 7.30 22.55
C LEU A 154 2.10 8.82 22.68
N ALA A 155 2.17 9.53 21.55
CA ALA A 155 2.29 10.99 21.52
C ALA A 155 1.09 11.65 22.19
N ARG A 156 -0.13 11.14 22.00
CA ARG A 156 -1.35 11.64 22.67
C ARG A 156 -1.21 11.63 24.19
N ARG A 157 -0.60 10.58 24.76
CA ARG A 157 -0.35 10.50 26.21
C ARG A 157 0.76 11.44 26.67
N GLY A 158 1.79 11.63 25.84
CA GLY A 158 2.93 12.51 26.14
C GLY A 158 2.70 14.00 25.87
N LEU A 159 1.70 14.32 25.05
CA LEU A 159 1.31 15.67 24.62
C LEU A 159 -0.18 15.90 24.94
N PRO A 160 -0.61 15.82 26.21
CA PRO A 160 -2.01 16.04 26.57
C PRO A 160 -2.47 17.42 26.14
N TRP A 161 -3.72 17.50 25.72
CA TRP A 161 -4.40 18.76 25.42
C TRP A 161 -5.74 18.82 26.18
N PRO A 162 -5.99 19.88 26.97
CA PRO A 162 -5.10 21.01 27.27
C PRO A 162 -3.80 20.57 27.98
N PRO A 163 -2.70 21.36 27.91
CA PRO A 163 -1.44 21.00 28.53
C PRO A 163 -1.60 20.82 30.04
N GLN A 164 -1.35 19.62 30.53
CA GLN A 164 -1.36 19.29 31.95
C GLN A 164 -0.08 18.53 32.30
N PRO A 165 0.52 18.80 33.48
CA PRO A 165 1.68 18.06 33.94
C PRO A 165 1.28 16.62 34.26
N LEU A 166 1.54 15.71 33.32
CA LEU A 166 1.37 14.28 33.55
C LEU A 166 2.71 13.64 33.97
N PRO A 167 2.72 12.80 35.02
CA PRO A 167 3.87 11.96 35.34
C PRO A 167 4.29 11.16 34.12
N ARG A 168 5.60 11.07 33.86
CA ARG A 168 6.19 10.31 32.74
C ARG A 168 5.82 10.83 31.33
N SER A 169 5.33 12.06 31.17
CA SER A 169 5.04 12.65 29.84
C SER A 169 6.25 12.66 28.89
N HIS A 170 7.47 12.78 29.42
CA HIS A 170 8.71 12.69 28.65
C HIS A 170 8.94 11.28 28.10
N ALA A 171 8.69 10.23 28.90
CA ALA A 171 8.86 8.85 28.48
C ALA A 171 7.90 8.50 27.32
N TRP A 172 6.65 8.95 27.39
CA TRP A 172 5.68 8.77 26.29
C TRP A 172 6.10 9.49 25.01
N ARG A 173 6.68 10.69 25.10
CA ARG A 173 7.21 11.42 23.94
C ARG A 173 8.39 10.69 23.30
N ILE A 174 9.33 10.20 24.11
CA ILE A 174 10.48 9.42 23.63
C ILE A 174 9.99 8.12 22.97
N ALA A 175 9.04 7.42 23.60
CA ALA A 175 8.45 6.21 23.03
C ALA A 175 7.74 6.49 21.70
N ALA A 176 7.04 7.62 21.57
CA ALA A 176 6.41 8.03 20.31
C ALA A 176 7.42 8.28 19.20
N VAL A 177 8.52 8.98 19.50
CA VAL A 177 9.63 9.21 18.55
C VAL A 177 10.28 7.88 18.15
N GLY A 178 10.53 6.99 19.12
CA GLY A 178 11.07 5.66 18.86
C GLY A 178 10.16 4.82 17.96
N ALA A 179 8.86 4.76 18.26
CA ALA A 179 7.88 4.05 17.43
C ALA A 179 7.80 4.63 16.00
N MET A 180 7.89 5.96 15.85
CA MET A 180 7.93 6.61 14.54
C MET A 180 9.22 6.29 13.78
N ALA A 181 10.37 6.23 14.46
CA ALA A 181 11.64 5.83 13.86
C ALA A 181 11.59 4.36 13.39
N LEU A 182 11.02 3.45 14.19
CA LEU A 182 10.80 2.06 13.79
C LEU A 182 9.87 1.95 12.58
N ALA A 183 8.74 2.68 12.57
CA ALA A 183 7.86 2.77 11.41
C ALA A 183 8.59 3.23 10.15
N THR A 184 9.47 4.21 10.29
CA THR A 184 10.28 4.77 9.20
C THR A 184 11.33 3.79 8.68
N LEU A 185 12.03 3.09 9.58
CA LEU A 185 13.02 2.06 9.23
C LEU A 185 12.38 0.80 8.62
N THR A 186 11.06 0.63 8.77
CA THR A 186 10.28 -0.33 7.99
C THR A 186 9.84 0.30 6.67
N TYR A 187 8.93 1.27 6.67
CA TYR A 187 8.49 1.90 5.44
C TYR A 187 8.10 3.36 5.66
N GLN A 188 8.94 4.26 5.16
CA GLN A 188 8.88 5.69 5.47
C GLN A 188 7.52 6.31 5.15
N ALA A 189 6.94 6.02 3.97
CA ALA A 189 5.65 6.57 3.56
C ALA A 189 4.48 6.05 4.43
N SER A 190 4.56 4.80 4.90
CA SER A 190 3.54 4.21 5.79
C SER A 190 3.65 4.73 7.22
N GLY A 191 4.85 5.02 7.72
CA GLY A 191 5.01 5.61 9.07
C GLY A 191 4.29 6.96 9.21
N LEU A 192 4.18 7.73 8.11
CA LEU A 192 3.46 9.00 8.07
C LEU A 192 1.95 8.87 8.23
N PHE A 193 1.39 7.67 8.29
CA PHE A 193 -0.03 7.43 8.59
C PHE A 193 -0.44 7.95 9.98
N TYR A 194 0.53 8.23 10.86
CA TYR A 194 0.37 9.08 12.03
C TYR A 194 -0.46 10.34 11.76
N ALA A 195 -0.21 11.02 10.63
CA ALA A 195 -0.85 12.27 10.26
C ALA A 195 -2.36 12.13 10.01
N VAL A 196 -2.85 10.94 9.66
CA VAL A 196 -4.28 10.66 9.49
C VAL A 196 -5.01 10.87 10.82
N LEU A 197 -4.43 10.40 11.93
CA LEU A 197 -5.01 10.58 13.26
C LEU A 197 -4.85 12.02 13.78
N VAL A 198 -3.78 12.72 13.38
CA VAL A 198 -3.64 14.16 13.64
C VAL A 198 -4.74 14.94 12.92
N ALA A 199 -5.03 14.63 11.66
CA ALA A 199 -6.14 15.23 10.91
C ALA A 199 -7.47 14.97 11.61
N ALA A 200 -7.70 13.73 12.05
CA ALA A 200 -8.95 13.37 12.73
C ALA A 200 -9.14 14.08 14.07
N ALA A 201 -8.07 14.17 14.88
CA ALA A 201 -8.09 14.93 16.12
C ALA A 201 -8.33 16.43 15.87
N LEU A 202 -7.71 17.02 14.83
CA LEU A 202 -7.90 18.42 14.46
C LEU A 202 -9.35 18.74 14.10
N VAL A 203 -10.00 17.89 13.31
CA VAL A 203 -11.41 18.04 12.93
C VAL A 203 -12.32 17.97 14.15
N ALA A 204 -12.04 17.08 15.11
CA ALA A 204 -12.83 16.92 16.32
C ALA A 204 -12.68 18.11 17.30
N ARG A 205 -11.52 18.77 17.32
CA ARG A 205 -11.20 19.90 18.22
C ARG A 205 -11.77 21.21 17.71
N ARG A 206 -13.05 21.46 18.00
CA ARG A 206 -13.79 22.64 17.50
C ARG A 206 -13.53 23.94 18.26
N GLU A 207 -13.08 23.87 19.51
CA GLU A 207 -13.02 25.03 20.42
C GLU A 207 -11.64 25.70 20.52
N SER A 208 -10.62 25.20 19.81
CA SER A 208 -9.26 25.74 19.88
C SER A 208 -9.07 26.98 19.01
N SER A 209 -8.30 27.95 19.51
CA SER A 209 -7.86 29.08 18.68
C SER A 209 -6.94 28.59 17.54
N LEU A 210 -6.78 29.40 16.48
CA LEU A 210 -5.83 29.08 15.40
C LEU A 210 -4.41 28.94 15.92
N ARG A 211 -4.01 29.80 16.86
CA ARG A 211 -2.68 29.76 17.50
C ARG A 211 -2.50 28.45 18.25
N ASP A 212 -3.47 28.04 19.07
CA ASP A 212 -3.41 26.79 19.82
C ASP A 212 -3.35 25.57 18.90
N THR A 213 -4.15 25.61 17.83
CA THR A 213 -4.15 24.58 16.78
C THR A 213 -2.76 24.48 16.15
N ALA A 214 -2.16 25.61 15.77
CA ALA A 214 -0.82 25.64 15.17
C ALA A 214 0.25 25.12 16.13
N HIS A 215 0.22 25.52 17.41
CA HIS A 215 1.17 25.03 18.42
C HIS A 215 1.00 23.53 18.67
N TRP A 216 -0.24 23.04 18.77
CA TRP A 216 -0.52 21.61 18.92
C TRP A 216 -0.03 20.82 17.71
N LEU A 217 -0.35 21.29 16.50
CA LEU A 217 0.10 20.67 15.25
C LEU A 217 1.64 20.64 15.18
N ALA A 218 2.30 21.74 15.52
CA ALA A 218 3.76 21.82 15.55
C ALA A 218 4.39 20.78 16.50
N ARG A 219 3.78 20.52 17.66
CA ARG A 219 4.26 19.48 18.60
C ARG A 219 4.14 18.07 18.01
N HIS A 220 3.06 17.78 17.29
CA HIS A 220 2.90 16.50 16.60
C HIS A 220 3.86 16.37 15.41
N LEU A 221 4.01 17.43 14.60
CA LEU A 221 4.98 17.48 13.51
C LEU A 221 6.42 17.32 14.02
N LEU A 222 6.73 17.85 15.21
CA LEU A 222 8.02 17.65 15.86
C LEU A 222 8.26 16.18 16.21
N VAL A 223 7.27 15.45 16.72
CA VAL A 223 7.39 14.00 16.95
C VAL A 223 7.66 13.26 15.65
N MET A 224 6.92 13.59 14.58
CA MET A 224 7.13 12.98 13.26
C MET A 224 8.54 13.28 12.73
N GLY A 225 8.95 14.55 12.77
CA GLY A 225 10.25 15.01 12.29
C GLY A 225 11.41 14.41 13.07
N LEU A 226 11.33 14.34 14.40
CA LEU A 226 12.35 13.69 15.22
C LEU A 226 12.45 12.19 14.94
N GLY A 227 11.33 11.50 14.71
CA GLY A 227 11.33 10.07 14.33
C GLY A 227 11.98 9.83 12.97
N LEU A 228 11.64 10.63 11.96
CA LEU A 228 12.26 10.59 10.62
C LEU A 228 13.76 10.88 10.70
N THR A 229 14.15 11.94 11.42
CA THR A 229 15.56 12.32 11.59
C THR A 229 16.35 11.26 12.33
N LEU A 230 15.77 10.63 13.36
CA LEU A 230 16.42 9.53 14.08
C LEU A 230 16.64 8.33 13.15
N ALA A 231 15.62 7.89 12.40
CA ALA A 231 15.76 6.79 11.44
C ALA A 231 16.79 7.08 10.34
N PHE A 232 16.79 8.31 9.82
CA PHE A 232 17.77 8.77 8.85
C PHE A 232 19.19 8.79 9.43
N GLY A 233 19.36 9.32 10.65
CA GLY A 233 20.62 9.36 11.37
C GLY A 233 21.19 7.96 11.63
N LEU A 234 20.36 7.02 12.07
CA LEU A 234 20.75 5.62 12.26
C LEU A 234 21.19 4.96 10.94
N THR A 235 20.46 5.23 9.85
CA THR A 235 20.81 4.73 8.51
C THR A 235 22.15 5.31 8.04
N LYS A 236 22.36 6.63 8.19
CA LYS A 236 23.61 7.30 7.82
C LYS A 236 24.79 6.84 8.67
N LEU A 237 24.58 6.63 9.98
CA LEU A 237 25.59 6.07 10.87
C LEU A 237 25.99 4.65 10.42
N ALA A 238 25.02 3.81 10.07
CA ALA A 238 25.31 2.47 9.55
C ALA A 238 26.12 2.50 8.24
N PHE A 239 25.89 3.49 7.36
CA PHE A 239 26.73 3.70 6.18
C PHE A 239 28.14 4.19 6.52
N ALA A 240 28.26 5.16 7.44
CA ALA A 240 29.54 5.71 7.86
C ALA A 240 30.44 4.66 8.55
N LEU A 241 29.84 3.74 9.29
CA LEU A 241 30.52 2.62 9.93
C LEU A 241 30.82 1.45 8.97
N GLY A 242 30.41 1.54 7.69
CA GLY A 242 30.62 0.49 6.69
C GLY A 242 29.76 -0.76 6.91
N TRP A 243 28.77 -0.73 7.80
CA TRP A 243 27.86 -1.87 8.04
C TRP A 243 26.90 -2.09 6.87
N LEU A 244 26.57 -1.01 6.16
CA LEU A 244 25.67 -1.01 5.02
C LEU A 244 26.25 -0.13 3.91
N ASN A 245 25.93 -0.45 2.65
CA ASN A 245 26.29 0.38 1.52
C ASN A 245 25.08 1.18 1.05
N PRO A 246 25.22 2.47 0.71
CA PRO A 246 24.10 3.26 0.22
C PRO A 246 23.69 2.83 -1.20
N SER A 247 22.38 2.75 -1.45
CA SER A 247 21.84 2.50 -2.79
C SER A 247 21.97 3.74 -3.69
N VAL A 248 22.24 3.52 -4.97
CA VAL A 248 22.15 4.54 -6.03
C VAL A 248 20.75 5.17 -6.16
N ARG A 249 19.71 4.52 -5.63
CA ARG A 249 18.34 5.05 -5.62
C ARG A 249 18.11 6.12 -4.55
N MET A 250 18.99 6.26 -3.56
CA MET A 250 18.89 7.31 -2.55
C MET A 250 19.40 8.65 -3.08
N VAL A 251 18.62 9.24 -3.99
CA VAL A 251 18.87 10.56 -4.57
C VAL A 251 17.82 11.52 -4.03
N PHE A 252 18.24 12.74 -3.70
CA PHE A 252 17.33 13.83 -3.35
C PHE A 252 16.89 14.61 -4.60
N GLU A 253 15.64 15.09 -4.60
CA GLU A 253 15.13 15.97 -5.65
C GLU A 253 15.96 17.26 -5.74
N LYS A 254 16.20 17.72 -6.97
CA LYS A 254 16.89 18.98 -7.26
C LYS A 254 15.97 20.03 -7.87
N HIS A 255 14.88 19.60 -8.53
CA HIS A 255 13.93 20.43 -9.24
C HIS A 255 12.60 20.51 -8.49
N TRP A 256 12.60 21.29 -7.41
CA TRP A 256 11.51 21.37 -6.44
C TRP A 256 10.21 21.94 -7.02
N LEU A 257 10.29 22.98 -7.86
CA LEU A 257 9.11 23.61 -8.48
C LEU A 257 8.43 22.65 -9.47
N ASP A 258 9.22 22.00 -10.33
CA ASP A 258 8.71 21.00 -11.28
C ASP A 258 8.10 19.81 -10.54
N LYS A 259 8.73 19.36 -9.45
CA LYS A 259 8.19 18.29 -8.63
C LYS A 259 6.90 18.69 -7.92
N PHE A 260 6.78 19.93 -7.47
CA PHE A 260 5.56 20.46 -6.89
C PHE A 260 4.41 20.47 -7.90
N ALA A 261 4.63 21.03 -9.09
CA ALA A 261 3.65 21.01 -10.17
C ALA A 261 3.27 19.57 -10.56
N TRP A 262 4.25 18.66 -10.64
CA TRP A 262 4.02 17.25 -10.92
C TRP A 262 3.20 16.57 -9.81
N ALA A 263 3.50 16.82 -8.53
CA ALA A 263 2.74 16.27 -7.41
C ALA A 263 1.28 16.75 -7.42
N LEU A 264 1.04 18.03 -7.70
CA LEU A 264 -0.32 18.57 -7.80
C LEU A 264 -1.13 17.98 -8.96
N THR A 265 -0.48 17.59 -10.05
CA THR A 265 -1.14 17.11 -11.27
C THR A 265 -1.24 15.59 -11.36
N HIS A 266 -0.33 14.85 -10.71
CA HIS A 266 -0.24 13.39 -10.82
C HIS A 266 -0.48 12.66 -9.49
N VAL A 267 -0.12 13.26 -8.36
CA VAL A 267 -0.18 12.60 -7.04
C VAL A 267 -1.46 12.97 -6.30
N LEU A 268 -1.72 14.28 -6.17
CA LEU A 268 -2.89 14.78 -5.45
C LEU A 268 -4.21 14.26 -6.04
N PRO A 269 -4.41 14.24 -7.38
CA PRO A 269 -5.64 13.70 -7.96
C PRO A 269 -5.86 12.22 -7.62
N ASN A 270 -4.80 11.41 -7.53
CA ASN A 270 -4.92 10.02 -7.12
C ASN A 270 -5.39 9.87 -5.67
N ALA A 271 -4.93 10.76 -4.78
CA ALA A 271 -5.39 10.78 -3.39
C ALA A 271 -6.85 11.27 -3.27
N LEU A 272 -7.26 12.24 -4.10
CA LEU A 272 -8.62 12.77 -4.13
C LEU A 272 -9.65 11.81 -4.73
N ALA A 273 -9.21 10.89 -5.59
CA ALA A 273 -10.06 9.86 -6.16
C ALA A 273 -10.49 8.78 -5.14
N LEU A 274 -9.94 8.81 -3.92
CA LEU A 274 -10.28 7.94 -2.79
C LEU A 274 -10.22 6.44 -3.14
N SER A 275 -11.31 5.85 -3.63
CA SER A 275 -11.41 4.42 -4.00
C SER A 275 -11.32 4.13 -5.49
N VAL A 276 -11.33 5.16 -6.35
CA VAL A 276 -11.31 4.97 -7.80
C VAL A 276 -9.89 5.07 -8.33
N LEU A 277 -9.48 4.05 -9.09
CA LEU A 277 -8.15 3.98 -9.68
C LEU A 277 -8.01 4.90 -10.89
N ASN A 278 -6.83 5.49 -11.03
CA ASN A 278 -6.37 6.12 -12.26
C ASN A 278 -5.95 5.04 -13.27
N SER A 279 -5.64 5.44 -14.49
CA SER A 279 -5.11 4.56 -15.55
C SER A 279 -3.72 5.00 -15.97
N SER A 280 -2.99 4.11 -16.64
CA SER A 280 -1.65 4.40 -17.11
C SER A 280 -1.59 5.62 -18.05
N PRO A 281 -0.47 6.37 -18.04
CA PRO A 281 -0.25 7.45 -19.00
C PRO A 281 -0.49 6.97 -20.44
N GLY A 282 -1.24 7.75 -21.23
CA GLY A 282 -1.61 7.42 -22.61
C GLY A 282 -2.92 6.65 -22.78
N THR A 283 -3.55 6.20 -21.68
CA THR A 283 -4.92 5.66 -21.70
C THR A 283 -5.90 6.70 -21.15
N PRO A 284 -7.10 6.86 -21.73
CA PRO A 284 -8.12 7.75 -21.18
C PRO A 284 -8.40 7.37 -19.73
N SER A 285 -8.32 8.35 -18.81
CA SER A 285 -8.71 8.11 -17.43
C SER A 285 -10.20 7.70 -17.39
N PRO A 286 -10.58 6.72 -16.56
CA PRO A 286 -11.97 6.28 -16.47
C PRO A 286 -12.85 7.46 -16.05
N ASP A 287 -14.05 7.58 -16.59
CA ASP A 287 -14.97 8.69 -16.25
C ASP A 287 -15.22 8.80 -14.74
N GLY A 288 -15.28 7.64 -14.06
CA GLY A 288 -15.42 7.56 -12.61
C GLY A 288 -14.26 8.18 -11.83
N TYR A 289 -13.03 8.18 -12.36
CA TYR A 289 -11.86 8.74 -11.67
C TYR A 289 -11.99 10.27 -11.53
N ARG A 290 -12.24 10.96 -12.64
CA ARG A 290 -12.41 12.44 -12.63
C ARG A 290 -13.66 12.84 -11.86
N LEU A 291 -14.74 12.08 -12.00
CA LEU A 291 -15.96 12.28 -11.23
C LEU A 291 -15.68 12.22 -9.73
N MET A 292 -14.94 11.21 -9.26
CA MET A 292 -14.65 11.06 -7.84
C MET A 292 -13.75 12.18 -7.31
N VAL A 293 -12.74 12.61 -8.07
CA VAL A 293 -11.94 13.80 -7.74
C VAL A 293 -12.84 15.04 -7.59
N GLY A 294 -13.74 15.25 -8.55
CA GLY A 294 -14.71 16.36 -8.51
C GLY A 294 -15.64 16.28 -7.30
N VAL A 295 -16.21 15.11 -7.01
CA VAL A 295 -17.07 14.86 -5.85
C VAL A 295 -16.33 15.16 -4.55
N THR A 296 -15.09 14.69 -4.41
CA THR A 296 -14.26 14.96 -3.23
C THR A 296 -14.05 16.47 -3.05
N LEU A 297 -13.68 17.19 -4.11
CA LEU A 297 -13.47 18.64 -4.05
C LEU A 297 -14.75 19.41 -3.72
N VAL A 298 -15.88 19.06 -4.35
CA VAL A 298 -17.18 19.69 -4.10
C VAL A 298 -17.63 19.48 -2.66
N LEU A 299 -17.53 18.25 -2.15
CA LEU A 299 -17.91 17.95 -0.77
C LEU A 299 -17.01 18.66 0.24
N LEU A 300 -15.70 18.75 -0.02
CA LEU A 300 -14.79 19.52 0.83
C LEU A 300 -15.10 21.02 0.81
N GLY A 301 -15.36 21.60 -0.36
CA GLY A 301 -15.78 22.99 -0.49
C GLY A 301 -17.07 23.27 0.28
N ALA A 302 -18.07 22.39 0.15
CA ALA A 302 -19.33 22.48 0.88
C ALA A 302 -19.12 22.29 2.40
N GLY A 303 -18.25 21.38 2.82
CA GLY A 303 -17.86 21.18 4.22
C GLY A 303 -17.19 22.41 4.83
N LEU A 304 -16.29 23.07 4.09
CA LEU A 304 -15.66 24.33 4.47
C LEU A 304 -16.68 25.47 4.56
N ALA A 305 -17.65 25.54 3.63
CA ALA A 305 -18.71 26.53 3.68
C ALA A 305 -19.59 26.37 4.93
N VAL A 306 -19.92 25.13 5.32
CA VAL A 306 -20.64 24.86 6.57
C VAL A 306 -19.77 25.20 7.79
N GLU A 307 -18.48 24.91 7.76
CA GLU A 307 -17.56 25.27 8.85
C GLU A 307 -17.41 26.80 8.98
N PHE A 308 -17.45 27.53 7.86
CA PHE A 308 -17.49 28.99 7.84
C PHE A 308 -18.75 29.54 8.50
N GLN A 309 -19.92 29.00 8.15
CA GLN A 309 -21.18 29.42 8.77
C GLN A 309 -21.21 29.17 10.29
N ARG A 310 -20.54 28.11 10.76
CA ARG A 310 -20.53 27.72 12.17
C ARG A 310 -19.49 28.43 13.02
N ALA A 311 -18.28 28.61 12.49
CA ALA A 311 -17.11 29.05 13.27
C ALA A 311 -16.34 30.20 12.60
N GLY A 312 -16.91 30.79 11.54
CA GLY A 312 -16.32 31.88 10.77
C GLY A 312 -14.97 31.52 10.14
N HIS A 313 -14.16 32.55 9.89
CA HIS A 313 -12.82 32.40 9.33
C HIS A 313 -11.88 31.52 10.19
N ARG A 314 -12.13 31.42 11.50
CA ARG A 314 -11.32 30.61 12.42
C ARG A 314 -11.48 29.11 12.16
N GLY A 315 -12.71 28.66 11.93
CA GLY A 315 -12.99 27.25 11.59
C GLY A 315 -12.36 26.85 10.26
N VAL A 316 -12.59 27.66 9.23
CA VAL A 316 -12.00 27.46 7.89
C VAL A 316 -10.49 27.48 7.94
N GLY A 317 -9.89 28.48 8.60
CA GLY A 317 -8.44 28.60 8.73
C GLY A 317 -7.81 27.38 9.40
N ARG A 318 -8.47 26.77 10.39
CA ARG A 318 -8.01 25.55 11.08
C ARG A 318 -8.01 24.35 10.12
N TRP A 319 -9.09 24.17 9.37
CA TRP A 319 -9.18 23.08 8.39
C TRP A 319 -8.17 23.24 7.26
N LEU A 320 -8.03 24.43 6.69
CA LEU A 320 -7.07 24.71 5.63
C LEU A 320 -5.63 24.55 6.13
N LEU A 321 -5.30 25.05 7.32
CA LEU A 321 -3.98 24.84 7.94
C LEU A 321 -3.68 23.35 8.09
N GLY A 322 -4.63 22.58 8.63
CA GLY A 322 -4.50 21.13 8.78
C GLY A 322 -4.31 20.43 7.43
N LEU A 323 -5.16 20.72 6.46
CA LEU A 323 -5.16 20.08 5.15
C LEU A 323 -3.86 20.37 4.37
N VAL A 324 -3.38 21.61 4.37
CA VAL A 324 -2.11 21.99 3.71
C VAL A 324 -0.92 21.35 4.41
N MET A 325 -0.78 21.54 5.73
CA MET A 325 0.38 21.05 6.48
C MET A 325 0.44 19.53 6.53
N LEU A 326 -0.70 18.86 6.72
CA LEU A 326 -0.76 17.40 6.78
C LEU A 326 -0.62 16.76 5.38
N SER A 327 -1.07 17.42 4.32
CA SER A 327 -0.74 16.96 2.95
C SER A 327 0.75 17.07 2.67
N ALA A 328 1.37 18.20 3.04
CA ALA A 328 2.80 18.40 2.85
C ALA A 328 3.62 17.36 3.63
N ILE A 329 3.29 17.10 4.91
CA ILE A 329 4.05 16.13 5.71
C ILE A 329 3.83 14.69 5.23
N THR A 330 2.61 14.30 4.86
CA THR A 330 2.33 12.92 4.42
C THR A 330 2.98 12.56 3.09
N TYR A 331 3.25 13.56 2.24
CA TYR A 331 3.98 13.36 1.00
C TYR A 331 5.46 13.73 1.07
N SER A 332 5.93 14.25 2.21
CA SER A 332 7.28 14.83 2.36
C SER A 332 8.40 13.90 1.93
N VAL A 333 8.39 12.63 2.34
CA VAL A 333 9.46 11.68 2.01
C VAL A 333 9.54 11.42 0.50
N SER A 334 8.39 11.20 -0.15
CA SER A 334 8.32 11.01 -1.60
C SER A 334 8.63 12.28 -2.38
N PHE A 335 8.30 13.44 -1.81
CA PHE A 335 8.65 14.74 -2.36
C PHE A 335 10.16 14.99 -2.33
N LEU A 336 10.83 14.62 -1.23
CA LEU A 336 12.27 14.75 -1.05
C LEU A 336 13.08 13.77 -1.91
N ALA A 337 12.58 12.56 -2.15
CA ALA A 337 13.26 11.59 -3.01
C ALA A 337 13.33 12.11 -4.46
N GLY A 338 14.30 11.67 -5.27
CA GLY A 338 14.42 12.07 -6.68
C GLY A 338 13.42 11.38 -7.62
N GLU A 339 12.69 10.38 -7.13
CA GLU A 339 11.77 9.57 -7.95
C GLU A 339 10.45 10.30 -8.24
N ARG A 340 10.01 10.31 -9.51
CA ARG A 340 8.69 10.81 -9.93
C ARG A 340 7.76 9.63 -10.22
N TRP A 341 7.31 8.96 -9.15
CA TRP A 341 6.46 7.77 -9.24
C TRP A 341 5.19 7.93 -8.37
N PRO A 342 4.00 8.15 -8.96
CA PRO A 342 2.78 8.45 -8.21
C PRO A 342 2.05 7.15 -7.82
N SER A 343 2.81 6.21 -7.26
CA SER A 343 2.33 4.88 -6.88
C SER A 343 1.39 4.95 -5.67
N TYR A 344 0.38 4.08 -5.65
CA TYR A 344 -0.58 4.01 -4.56
C TYR A 344 0.09 3.60 -3.25
N ARG A 345 1.14 2.76 -3.28
CA ARG A 345 1.86 2.34 -2.06
C ARG A 345 2.57 3.51 -1.33
N THR A 346 2.83 4.64 -1.99
CA THR A 346 3.51 5.79 -1.36
C THR A 346 2.56 6.92 -0.95
N ILE A 347 1.29 6.89 -1.34
CA ILE A 347 0.31 7.97 -1.06
C ILE A 347 -0.76 7.58 -0.05
N TYR A 348 -0.57 6.48 0.69
CA TYR A 348 -1.59 5.96 1.59
C TYR A 348 -1.94 6.96 2.71
N ALA A 349 -0.92 7.53 3.36
CA ALA A 349 -1.12 8.53 4.41
C ALA A 349 -1.79 9.81 3.89
N LEU A 350 -1.43 10.25 2.67
CA LEU A 350 -2.05 11.40 2.01
C LEU A 350 -3.54 11.13 1.75
N THR A 351 -3.87 9.99 1.13
CA THR A 351 -5.26 9.57 0.90
C THR A 351 -6.04 9.49 2.22
N GLY A 352 -5.42 8.97 3.28
CA GLY A 352 -6.02 8.93 4.62
C GLY A 352 -6.36 10.31 5.17
N VAL A 353 -5.45 11.29 5.08
CA VAL A 353 -5.71 12.69 5.51
C VAL A 353 -6.89 13.28 4.75
N TRP A 354 -6.92 13.16 3.42
CA TRP A 354 -8.03 13.67 2.62
C TRP A 354 -9.36 12.96 2.93
N SER A 355 -9.31 11.66 3.23
CA SER A 355 -10.47 10.89 3.65
C SER A 355 -11.06 11.41 4.96
N VAL A 356 -10.23 11.82 5.94
CA VAL A 356 -10.72 12.43 7.17
C VAL A 356 -11.55 13.67 6.87
N PHE A 357 -11.00 14.60 6.09
CA PHE A 357 -11.69 15.85 5.77
C PHE A 357 -12.93 15.62 4.90
N PHE A 358 -12.89 14.64 4.00
CA PHE A 358 -14.04 14.23 3.21
C PHE A 358 -15.17 13.73 4.11
N VAL A 359 -14.89 12.78 5.02
CA VAL A 359 -15.88 12.25 5.97
C VAL A 359 -16.40 13.36 6.88
N ALA A 360 -15.51 14.21 7.39
CA ALA A 360 -15.88 15.36 8.21
C ALA A 360 -16.83 16.32 7.48
N SER A 361 -16.63 16.52 6.18
CA SER A 361 -17.47 17.38 5.35
C SER A 361 -18.89 16.81 5.20
N ILE A 362 -19.02 15.51 4.93
CA ILE A 362 -20.32 14.84 4.87
C ILE A 362 -21.04 14.93 6.22
N VAL A 363 -20.33 14.69 7.33
CA VAL A 363 -20.90 14.81 8.68
C VAL A 363 -21.32 16.25 8.98
N ASN A 364 -20.51 17.24 8.56
CA ASN A 364 -20.83 18.65 8.75
C ASN A 364 -22.09 19.05 7.98
N LEU A 365 -22.20 18.65 6.72
CA LEU A 365 -23.40 18.85 5.89
C LEU A 365 -24.63 18.17 6.50
N GLY A 366 -24.50 16.95 6.99
CA GLY A 366 -25.57 16.26 7.72
C GLY A 366 -26.02 17.03 8.97
N GLY A 367 -25.14 17.80 9.60
CA GLY A 367 -25.51 18.66 10.73
C GLY A 367 -26.35 19.89 10.36
N VAL A 368 -26.54 20.20 9.07
CA VAL A 368 -27.44 21.28 8.61
C VAL A 368 -28.91 20.89 8.78
N TRP A 369 -29.23 19.59 8.74
CA TRP A 369 -30.58 19.06 8.97
C TRP A 369 -30.62 18.18 10.23
N PRO A 370 -30.93 18.73 11.42
CA PRO A 370 -30.74 18.03 12.69
C PRO A 370 -31.47 16.69 12.81
N SER A 371 -32.68 16.57 12.25
CA SER A 371 -33.53 15.38 12.40
C SER A 371 -33.15 14.22 11.49
N ARG A 372 -32.80 14.49 10.22
CA ARG A 372 -32.53 13.47 9.19
C ARG A 372 -31.07 13.44 8.72
N GLY A 373 -30.37 14.56 8.77
CA GLY A 373 -29.06 14.72 8.17
C GLY A 373 -27.96 13.81 8.74
N PRO A 374 -27.90 13.51 10.06
CA PRO A 374 -26.95 12.52 10.58
C PRO A 374 -27.17 11.10 10.03
N ARG A 375 -28.43 10.72 9.79
CA ARG A 375 -28.77 9.43 9.17
C ARG A 375 -28.35 9.42 7.69
N VAL A 376 -28.67 10.49 6.96
CA VAL A 376 -28.24 10.65 5.55
C VAL A 376 -26.72 10.63 5.42
N ALA A 377 -25.99 11.36 6.26
CA ALA A 377 -24.53 11.33 6.28
C ALA A 377 -23.99 9.90 6.51
N THR A 378 -24.58 9.17 7.45
CA THR A 378 -24.22 7.79 7.75
C THR A 378 -24.53 6.86 6.56
N LEU A 379 -25.66 7.04 5.88
CA LEU A 379 -26.04 6.27 4.69
C LEU A 379 -25.10 6.54 3.51
N LEU A 380 -24.74 7.82 3.27
CA LEU A 380 -23.79 8.19 2.20
C LEU A 380 -22.41 7.60 2.46
N LEU A 381 -21.92 7.70 3.70
CA LEU A 381 -20.66 7.07 4.10
C LEU A 381 -20.71 5.54 4.03
N GLY A 382 -21.84 4.93 4.40
CA GLY A 382 -22.09 3.49 4.26
C GLY A 382 -22.06 3.06 2.80
N GLY A 383 -22.71 3.82 1.91
CA GLY A 383 -22.68 3.60 0.47
C GLY A 383 -21.27 3.73 -0.12
N LEU A 384 -20.48 4.71 0.33
CA LEU A 384 -19.07 4.84 -0.05
C LEU A 384 -18.26 3.61 0.39
N VAL A 385 -18.39 3.16 1.64
CA VAL A 385 -17.66 1.99 2.15
C VAL A 385 -18.07 0.73 1.40
N ALA A 386 -19.37 0.50 1.18
CA ALA A 386 -19.87 -0.64 0.43
C ALA A 386 -19.36 -0.65 -1.02
N THR A 387 -19.41 0.50 -1.70
CA THR A 387 -18.87 0.65 -3.05
C THR A 387 -17.36 0.44 -3.08
N SER A 388 -16.65 0.98 -2.08
CA SER A 388 -15.19 0.81 -1.98
C SER A 388 -14.80 -0.64 -1.68
N ALA A 389 -15.60 -1.38 -0.91
CA ALA A 389 -15.37 -2.81 -0.66
C ALA A 389 -15.58 -3.63 -1.94
N LEU A 390 -16.65 -3.34 -2.69
CA LEU A 390 -16.89 -3.97 -3.98
C LEU A 390 -15.77 -3.68 -4.98
N LEU A 391 -15.36 -2.41 -5.09
CA LEU A 391 -14.26 -1.99 -5.95
C LEU A 391 -12.95 -2.63 -5.50
N ALA A 392 -12.65 -2.66 -4.20
CA ALA A 392 -11.44 -3.29 -3.69
C ALA A 392 -11.38 -4.78 -4.00
N HIS A 393 -12.50 -5.49 -3.82
CA HIS A 393 -12.61 -6.90 -4.19
C HIS A 393 -12.39 -7.11 -5.70
N GLN A 394 -13.13 -6.37 -6.55
CA GLN A 394 -13.04 -6.49 -8.01
C GLN A 394 -11.66 -6.11 -8.54
N GLN A 395 -11.11 -4.98 -8.11
CA GLN A 395 -9.79 -4.50 -8.52
C GLN A 395 -8.70 -5.48 -8.09
N SER A 396 -8.77 -6.01 -6.87
CA SER A 396 -7.82 -7.03 -6.39
C SER A 396 -7.89 -8.31 -7.22
N LEU A 397 -9.11 -8.77 -7.56
CA LEU A 397 -9.29 -9.98 -8.35
C LEU A 397 -8.86 -9.78 -9.82
N GLU A 398 -9.37 -8.76 -10.49
CA GLU A 398 -9.23 -8.54 -11.93
C GLU A 398 -7.90 -7.90 -12.32
N LEU A 399 -7.26 -7.14 -11.41
CA LEU A 399 -6.02 -6.40 -11.70
C LEU A 399 -4.79 -7.03 -11.03
N PHE A 400 -4.96 -7.93 -10.06
CA PHE A 400 -3.84 -8.70 -9.49
C PHE A 400 -4.05 -10.20 -9.71
N ALA A 401 -5.03 -10.78 -9.01
CA ALA A 401 -5.07 -12.22 -8.79
C ALA A 401 -5.25 -13.03 -10.07
N LEU A 402 -6.19 -12.64 -10.93
CA LEU A 402 -6.47 -13.35 -12.19
C LEU A 402 -5.34 -13.14 -13.22
N PRO A 403 -4.86 -11.91 -13.48
CA PRO A 403 -3.74 -11.72 -14.40
C PRO A 403 -2.48 -12.46 -13.98
N GLN A 404 -2.08 -12.38 -12.70
CA GLN A 404 -0.87 -13.05 -12.22
C GLN A 404 -1.01 -14.58 -12.23
N ALA A 405 -2.19 -15.12 -11.89
CA ALA A 405 -2.42 -16.56 -11.97
C ALA A 405 -2.37 -17.08 -13.41
N ARG A 406 -2.85 -16.31 -14.41
CA ARG A 406 -2.73 -16.67 -15.82
C ARG A 406 -1.27 -16.64 -16.29
N GLU A 407 -0.51 -15.63 -15.85
CA GLU A 407 0.92 -15.54 -16.12
C GLU A 407 1.67 -16.76 -15.57
N LEU A 408 1.40 -17.13 -14.32
CA LEU A 408 1.97 -18.32 -13.72
C LEU A 408 1.56 -19.61 -14.46
N ALA A 409 0.28 -19.75 -14.83
CA ALA A 409 -0.21 -20.92 -15.55
C ALA A 409 0.47 -21.12 -16.93
N LEU A 410 0.75 -20.03 -17.66
CA LEU A 410 1.49 -20.11 -18.92
C LEU A 410 2.94 -20.58 -18.69
N MET A 411 3.58 -20.10 -17.62
CA MET A 411 4.92 -20.56 -17.26
C MET A 411 4.91 -22.02 -16.83
N GLU A 412 3.89 -22.47 -16.10
CA GLU A 412 3.71 -23.88 -15.71
C GLU A 412 3.61 -24.82 -16.92
N GLU A 413 2.89 -24.43 -17.97
CA GLU A 413 2.82 -25.21 -19.21
C GLU A 413 4.21 -25.46 -19.80
N GLY A 414 5.09 -24.45 -19.73
CA GLY A 414 6.49 -24.57 -20.12
C GLY A 414 7.30 -25.43 -19.16
N ALA A 415 7.16 -25.17 -17.85
CA ALA A 415 7.87 -25.89 -16.80
C ALA A 415 7.57 -27.39 -16.84
N ARG A 416 6.33 -27.82 -17.13
CA ARG A 416 5.92 -29.23 -17.25
C ARG A 416 6.65 -30.01 -18.34
N GLN A 417 7.16 -29.32 -19.36
CA GLN A 417 7.88 -29.94 -20.48
C GLN A 417 9.37 -30.19 -20.18
N VAL A 418 9.89 -29.65 -19.07
CA VAL A 418 11.27 -29.89 -18.63
C VAL A 418 11.42 -31.35 -18.19
N VAL A 419 12.42 -32.03 -18.74
CA VAL A 419 12.76 -33.44 -18.48
C VAL A 419 14.25 -33.49 -18.11
N PRO A 420 14.61 -33.86 -16.86
CA PRO A 420 15.97 -33.80 -16.32
C PRO A 420 17.05 -34.42 -17.23
N GLU A 421 16.76 -35.58 -17.82
CA GLU A 421 17.72 -36.39 -18.57
C GLU A 421 18.17 -35.72 -19.87
N THR A 422 17.36 -34.81 -20.42
CA THR A 422 17.58 -34.24 -21.77
C THR A 422 18.14 -32.82 -21.74
N ARG A 423 18.21 -32.18 -20.56
CA ARG A 423 18.67 -30.80 -20.36
C ARG A 423 18.16 -29.82 -21.45
N ARG A 424 16.84 -29.82 -21.64
CA ARG A 424 16.17 -29.06 -22.72
C ARG A 424 16.51 -27.57 -22.69
N ARG A 425 16.59 -26.96 -23.87
CA ARG A 425 16.73 -25.51 -24.07
C ARG A 425 15.36 -24.87 -24.02
N VAL A 426 15.12 -24.05 -23.00
CA VAL A 426 13.87 -23.33 -22.77
C VAL A 426 14.07 -21.88 -23.21
N PHE A 427 13.20 -21.40 -24.09
CA PHE A 427 13.10 -19.98 -24.42
C PHE A 427 11.81 -19.40 -23.86
N VAL A 428 11.91 -18.38 -23.01
CA VAL A 428 10.74 -17.60 -22.59
C VAL A 428 10.69 -16.31 -23.40
N ARG A 429 9.63 -16.17 -24.20
CA ARG A 429 9.36 -14.93 -24.90
C ARG A 429 8.63 -13.96 -23.98
N TYR A 430 9.24 -12.83 -23.66
CA TYR A 430 8.69 -11.85 -22.74
C TYR A 430 7.42 -11.19 -23.31
N ALA A 431 6.44 -10.98 -22.42
CA ALA A 431 5.28 -10.17 -22.70
C ALA A 431 5.60 -8.70 -22.38
N LYS A 432 5.02 -7.77 -23.13
CA LYS A 432 5.10 -6.34 -22.82
C LYS A 432 3.99 -5.97 -21.83
N GLN A 433 4.10 -4.83 -21.16
CA GLN A 433 2.96 -4.28 -20.38
C GLN A 433 1.66 -4.12 -21.20
N THR A 434 1.76 -3.98 -22.53
CA THR A 434 0.59 -3.92 -23.45
C THR A 434 -0.06 -5.26 -23.71
N ASP A 435 0.61 -6.37 -23.39
CA ASP A 435 0.08 -7.73 -23.55
C ASP A 435 -0.66 -8.21 -22.29
N THR A 436 -0.93 -7.31 -21.34
CA THR A 436 -1.64 -7.62 -20.09
C THR A 436 -3.00 -8.27 -20.34
N SER A 437 -3.35 -9.24 -19.49
CA SER A 437 -4.67 -9.87 -19.47
C SER A 437 -5.68 -9.13 -18.58
N ALA A 438 -5.21 -8.09 -17.87
CA ALA A 438 -6.03 -7.24 -17.01
C ALA A 438 -6.84 -6.24 -17.86
N PRO A 439 -8.08 -5.92 -17.48
CA PRO A 439 -8.90 -4.94 -18.20
C PRO A 439 -8.35 -3.51 -18.12
N ARG A 440 -7.51 -3.22 -17.11
CA ARG A 440 -6.91 -1.90 -16.89
C ARG A 440 -5.50 -2.06 -16.31
N ARG A 441 -4.70 -1.01 -16.44
CA ARG A 441 -3.36 -0.95 -15.87
C ARG A 441 -3.12 0.39 -15.17
N TYR A 442 -2.39 0.35 -14.06
CA TYR A 442 -1.81 1.51 -13.43
C TYR A 442 -0.41 1.18 -12.91
N LEU A 443 0.58 1.86 -13.50
CA LEU A 443 2.01 1.71 -13.20
C LEU A 443 2.47 0.25 -13.13
N ASP A 444 3.29 -0.08 -12.13
CA ASP A 444 3.79 -1.41 -11.76
C ASP A 444 2.91 -2.14 -10.74
N GLU A 445 1.76 -1.57 -10.39
CA GLU A 445 0.91 -2.05 -9.29
C GLU A 445 -0.30 -2.81 -9.83
N PHE A 446 -1.24 -2.11 -10.47
CA PHE A 446 -2.51 -2.69 -10.89
C PHE A 446 -2.42 -3.13 -12.35
N GLY A 447 -2.77 -4.39 -12.64
CA GLY A 447 -2.80 -4.94 -13.99
C GLY A 447 -1.44 -5.07 -14.66
N SER A 448 -0.36 -5.06 -13.87
CA SER A 448 1.01 -5.14 -14.35
C SER A 448 1.34 -6.54 -14.86
N VAL A 449 2.14 -6.62 -15.92
CA VAL A 449 2.73 -7.88 -16.41
C VAL A 449 4.07 -8.09 -15.72
N SER A 450 4.26 -9.21 -15.01
CA SER A 450 5.46 -9.40 -14.20
C SER A 450 6.68 -9.79 -15.06
N VAL A 451 6.50 -10.67 -16.05
CA VAL A 451 7.52 -11.17 -16.99
C VAL A 451 8.00 -10.14 -18.02
N ASP A 452 7.45 -8.93 -18.01
CA ASP A 452 8.02 -7.79 -18.75
C ASP A 452 9.38 -7.39 -18.16
N ALA A 453 9.62 -7.72 -16.88
CA ALA A 453 10.93 -7.65 -16.27
C ALA A 453 11.73 -8.95 -16.52
N GLU A 454 12.92 -8.80 -17.10
CA GLU A 454 13.79 -9.91 -17.51
C GLU A 454 14.06 -10.93 -16.38
N TRP A 455 14.32 -10.44 -15.16
CA TRP A 455 14.62 -11.30 -14.02
C TRP A 455 13.44 -12.18 -13.63
N VAL A 456 12.20 -11.69 -13.78
CA VAL A 456 11.01 -12.41 -13.29
C VAL A 456 10.79 -13.70 -14.05
N ALA A 457 10.93 -13.69 -15.39
CA ALA A 457 10.71 -14.88 -16.20
C ALA A 457 11.63 -16.05 -15.80
N LYS A 458 12.90 -15.73 -15.52
CA LYS A 458 13.90 -16.72 -15.09
C LYS A 458 13.53 -17.30 -13.73
N GLU A 459 13.24 -16.44 -12.75
CA GLU A 459 12.96 -16.89 -11.39
C GLU A 459 11.61 -17.61 -11.29
N MET A 460 10.57 -17.14 -12.00
CA MET A 460 9.29 -17.83 -12.07
C MET A 460 9.42 -19.25 -12.64
N LEU A 461 10.20 -19.43 -13.71
CA LEU A 461 10.47 -20.77 -14.26
C LEU A 461 11.26 -21.63 -13.26
N ARG A 462 12.26 -21.05 -12.59
CA ARG A 462 13.07 -21.77 -11.58
C ARG A 462 12.17 -22.32 -10.48
N GLU A 463 11.34 -21.48 -9.86
CA GLU A 463 10.44 -21.90 -8.77
C GLU A 463 9.52 -23.05 -9.21
N LEU A 464 8.93 -22.95 -10.40
CA LEU A 464 8.06 -24.00 -10.93
C LEU A 464 8.80 -25.31 -11.24
N VAL A 465 10.06 -25.26 -11.66
CA VAL A 465 10.88 -26.47 -11.85
C VAL A 465 11.33 -27.04 -10.50
N GLN A 466 11.62 -26.19 -9.51
CA GLN A 466 11.94 -26.60 -8.13
C GLN A 466 10.78 -27.37 -7.48
N GLU A 467 9.55 -26.90 -7.66
CA GLU A 467 8.35 -27.60 -7.18
C GLU A 467 8.18 -29.00 -7.81
N ARG A 468 8.54 -29.14 -9.11
CA ARG A 468 8.47 -30.44 -9.81
C ARG A 468 9.56 -31.41 -9.38
N PHE A 469 10.72 -30.90 -9.00
CA PHE A 469 11.90 -31.70 -8.66
C PHE A 469 12.45 -31.28 -7.28
N PRO A 470 11.69 -31.47 -6.18
CA PRO A 470 12.04 -30.91 -4.86
C PRO A 470 13.32 -31.50 -4.26
N GLN A 471 13.77 -32.66 -4.74
CA GLN A 471 15.02 -33.30 -4.30
C GLN A 471 16.26 -32.69 -4.97
N GLU A 472 16.08 -31.94 -6.06
CA GLU A 472 17.17 -31.30 -6.78
C GLU A 472 17.56 -30.00 -6.08
N ARG A 473 18.81 -29.89 -5.65
CA ARG A 473 19.33 -28.69 -4.97
C ARG A 473 19.53 -27.50 -5.91
N ASP A 474 19.76 -27.77 -7.19
CA ASP A 474 20.03 -26.75 -8.20
C ASP A 474 19.33 -27.12 -9.51
N VAL A 475 18.04 -26.79 -9.59
CA VAL A 475 17.22 -27.06 -10.77
C VAL A 475 17.67 -26.33 -12.03
N SER A 476 18.51 -25.30 -11.91
CA SER A 476 19.03 -24.57 -13.08
C SER A 476 19.91 -25.46 -13.98
N ARG A 477 20.39 -26.60 -13.45
CA ARG A 477 21.15 -27.59 -14.22
C ARG A 477 20.30 -28.46 -15.11
N LEU A 478 19.00 -28.57 -14.82
CA LEU A 478 18.04 -29.44 -15.53
C LEU A 478 17.60 -28.87 -16.88
N TYR A 479 17.93 -27.61 -17.16
CA TYR A 479 17.58 -26.94 -18.41
C TYR A 479 18.64 -25.90 -18.82
N ARG A 480 18.53 -25.38 -20.04
CA ARG A 480 19.26 -24.18 -20.46
C ARG A 480 18.26 -23.06 -20.71
N PHE A 481 18.37 -21.97 -19.96
CA PHE A 481 17.45 -20.84 -20.07
C PHE A 481 17.96 -19.79 -21.06
N ALA A 482 17.06 -19.30 -21.90
CA ALA A 482 17.20 -18.02 -22.58
C ALA A 482 15.84 -17.30 -22.54
N GLY A 483 15.85 -15.98 -22.59
CA GLY A 483 14.63 -15.21 -22.67
C GLY A 483 14.85 -13.87 -23.37
N GLY A 484 13.76 -13.32 -23.91
CA GLY A 484 13.81 -12.06 -24.65
C GLY A 484 12.54 -11.77 -25.42
N GLN A 485 12.53 -10.64 -26.14
CA GLN A 485 11.36 -10.22 -26.94
C GLN A 485 11.14 -11.11 -28.19
N ALA A 486 12.20 -11.72 -28.71
CA ALA A 486 12.17 -12.65 -29.83
C ALA A 486 13.32 -13.65 -29.71
N ALA A 487 13.08 -14.90 -30.16
CA ALA A 487 14.14 -15.89 -30.31
C ALA A 487 14.97 -15.57 -31.55
N THR A 488 16.29 -15.62 -31.45
CA THR A 488 17.20 -15.42 -32.59
C THR A 488 17.08 -16.52 -33.64
N ALA A 489 16.71 -17.75 -33.24
CA ALA A 489 16.32 -18.84 -34.13
C ALA A 489 15.31 -19.77 -33.41
N PRO A 490 14.01 -19.77 -33.75
CA PRO A 490 13.02 -20.58 -33.02
C PRO A 490 13.30 -22.09 -33.02
N SER A 491 14.00 -22.61 -34.03
CA SER A 491 14.40 -24.02 -34.15
C SER A 491 15.53 -24.45 -33.22
N THR A 492 16.17 -23.51 -32.50
CA THR A 492 17.24 -23.83 -31.54
C THR A 492 16.74 -24.03 -30.11
N TYR A 493 15.43 -24.01 -29.87
CA TYR A 493 14.85 -24.23 -28.56
C TYR A 493 13.88 -25.40 -28.57
N ASP A 494 13.97 -26.23 -27.55
CA ASP A 494 13.17 -27.44 -27.42
C ASP A 494 11.81 -27.13 -26.77
N ILE A 495 11.75 -26.06 -25.97
CA ILE A 495 10.53 -25.55 -25.31
C ILE A 495 10.46 -24.05 -25.55
N LEU A 496 9.33 -23.58 -26.08
CA LEU A 496 9.02 -22.16 -26.25
C LEU A 496 7.81 -21.78 -25.37
N VAL A 497 8.04 -20.89 -24.41
CA VAL A 497 6.97 -20.30 -23.58
C VAL A 497 6.68 -18.91 -24.12
N ASP A 498 5.57 -18.75 -24.85
CA ASP A 498 5.15 -17.44 -25.37
C ASP A 498 4.24 -16.72 -24.37
N MET A 499 4.80 -15.81 -23.59
CA MET A 499 4.04 -15.06 -22.58
C MET A 499 3.06 -14.05 -23.19
N ARG A 500 3.17 -13.74 -24.49
CA ARG A 500 2.20 -12.84 -25.17
C ARG A 500 0.81 -13.47 -25.32
N ARG A 501 0.69 -14.78 -25.06
CA ARG A 501 -0.59 -15.49 -24.91
C ARG A 501 -1.45 -14.95 -23.76
N LEU A 502 -0.90 -14.07 -22.92
CA LEU A 502 -1.67 -13.31 -21.93
C LEU A 502 -2.75 -12.41 -22.55
N ARG A 503 -2.52 -11.91 -23.77
CA ARG A 503 -3.47 -10.99 -24.40
C ARG A 503 -4.80 -11.71 -24.68
N PRO A 504 -5.95 -11.15 -24.22
CA PRO A 504 -7.26 -11.73 -24.53
C PRO A 504 -7.45 -11.83 -26.05
N GLY A 505 -7.77 -13.02 -26.55
CA GLY A 505 -7.95 -13.28 -27.98
C GLY A 505 -6.66 -13.55 -28.77
N ALA A 506 -5.50 -13.69 -28.12
CA ALA A 506 -4.33 -14.27 -28.78
C ALA A 506 -4.66 -15.72 -29.16
N GLU A 507 -4.80 -16.00 -30.47
CA GLU A 507 -4.99 -17.35 -30.97
C GLU A 507 -3.89 -18.28 -30.43
N HIS A 508 -4.26 -19.52 -30.08
CA HIS A 508 -3.28 -20.59 -30.03
C HIS A 508 -2.54 -20.58 -31.37
N PRO A 509 -1.20 -20.45 -31.40
CA PRO A 509 -0.50 -20.86 -32.60
C PRO A 509 -0.90 -22.31 -32.82
N ARG A 510 -1.67 -22.59 -33.88
CA ARG A 510 -1.97 -23.96 -34.31
C ARG A 510 -0.64 -24.70 -34.30
N GLY A 511 -0.62 -25.82 -33.59
CA GLY A 511 0.60 -26.52 -33.22
C GLY A 511 1.61 -26.55 -34.35
N VAL A 512 2.82 -26.09 -34.06
CA VAL A 512 3.97 -26.64 -34.77
C VAL A 512 3.98 -28.11 -34.37
N SER A 513 3.42 -28.94 -35.24
CA SER A 513 3.55 -30.38 -35.19
C SER A 513 5.04 -30.69 -35.09
N LEU A 514 5.51 -31.00 -33.88
CA LEU A 514 6.76 -31.71 -33.71
C LEU A 514 6.55 -33.07 -34.36
N ARG A 515 7.22 -33.25 -35.51
CA ARG A 515 7.19 -34.49 -36.30
C ARG A 515 7.25 -35.70 -35.37
N GLN A 516 6.28 -36.60 -35.51
CA GLN A 516 6.41 -37.95 -34.98
C GLN A 516 7.69 -38.59 -35.55
N PRO A 517 8.46 -39.35 -34.75
CA PRO A 517 9.55 -40.14 -35.28
C PRO A 517 8.97 -41.21 -36.24
N PRO A 518 9.70 -41.60 -37.30
CA PRO A 518 9.21 -42.61 -38.23
C PRO A 518 8.98 -43.94 -37.49
N PRO A 519 7.96 -44.71 -37.89
CA PRO A 519 7.78 -46.06 -37.36
C PRO A 519 8.99 -46.91 -37.73
N ARG A 520 9.40 -47.78 -36.79
CA ARG A 520 10.50 -48.73 -36.96
C ARG A 520 10.23 -49.74 -38.06
#